data_AF-A0A941DFE8-F1
#
_entry.id   AF-A0A941DFE8-F1
#
_cell.length_a   1.000
_cell.length_b   1.000
_cell.length_c   1.000
_cell.angle_alpha   90.00
_cell.angle_beta   90.00
_cell.angle_gamma   90.00
#
_symmetry.space_group_name_H-M   'P 1'
#
loop_
_entity.id
_entity.type
_entity.pdbx_description
1 polymer ?
#
loop_
_entity_poly.entity_id
_entity_poly.type
_entity_poly.pdbx_seq_one_letter_code
_entity_poly.pdbx_strand_id
1 'polypeptide(L)'
;MGERVPFSVISKANSFQYGPVCIDAACRGQGVFPRLFETMRLGMCARYPIGVTFINRLNPHSYHAHTKKLGMTVIDEFEFNDRPYYGLAFDMARSVLPNKVSP
;
A
#
# COMPACT_ATOMS: atom_id res chain seq x y z
N MET A 1 18.51 -22.78 4.49
CA MET A 1 19.27 -21.57 4.13
C MET A 1 18.26 -20.60 3.53
N GLY A 2 17.82 -19.59 4.30
CA GLY A 2 16.69 -18.74 3.89
C GLY A 2 17.03 -17.93 2.66
N GLU A 3 16.22 -18.03 1.61
CA GLU A 3 16.34 -17.17 0.43
C GLU A 3 16.20 -15.72 0.89
N ARG A 4 17.29 -14.96 0.76
CA ARG A 4 17.19 -13.50 0.84
C ARG A 4 16.32 -13.07 -0.34
N VAL A 5 15.10 -12.62 -0.06
CA VAL A 5 14.27 -11.95 -1.05
C VAL A 5 15.12 -10.79 -1.59
N PRO A 6 15.44 -10.74 -2.89
CA PRO A 6 16.34 -9.72 -3.40
C PRO A 6 15.69 -8.34 -3.19
N PHE A 7 16.44 -7.43 -2.56
CA PHE A 7 16.08 -6.01 -2.55
C PHE A 7 15.92 -5.55 -4.00
N SER A 8 14.76 -4.98 -4.33
CA SER A 8 14.47 -4.48 -5.67
C SER A 8 14.60 -2.96 -5.69
N VAL A 9 15.40 -2.43 -6.62
CA VAL A 9 15.47 -0.98 -6.86
C VAL A 9 14.13 -0.52 -7.43
N ILE A 10 13.52 0.47 -6.78
CA ILE A 10 12.27 1.07 -7.24
C ILE A 10 12.58 2.07 -8.36
N SER A 11 11.87 1.96 -9.46
CA SER A 11 12.04 2.78 -10.65
C SER A 11 10.69 3.07 -11.31
N LYS A 12 10.64 4.11 -12.15
CA LYS A 12 9.43 4.42 -12.94
C LYS A 12 8.98 3.29 -13.87
N ALA A 13 9.87 2.34 -14.20
CA ALA A 13 9.58 1.24 -15.10
C ALA A 13 8.90 0.05 -14.39
N ASN A 14 9.24 -0.20 -13.12
CA ASN A 14 8.74 -1.34 -12.34
C ASN A 14 7.76 -0.93 -11.24
N SER A 15 7.50 0.36 -11.06
CA SER A 15 6.53 0.85 -10.09
C SER A 15 5.54 1.85 -10.64
N PHE A 16 4.45 2.02 -9.90
CA PHE A 16 3.49 3.10 -10.09
C PHE A 16 3.15 3.72 -8.75
N GLN A 17 2.86 5.03 -8.77
CA GLN A 17 2.36 5.76 -7.61
C GLN A 17 0.84 5.66 -7.58
N TYR A 18 0.27 5.34 -6.41
CA TYR A 18 -1.18 5.44 -6.20
C TYR A 18 -1.51 6.53 -5.17
N GLY A 19 -2.70 7.13 -5.33
CA GLY A 19 -3.31 8.07 -4.38
C GLY A 19 -3.79 9.36 -5.07
N PRO A 20 -4.60 10.20 -4.37
CA PRO A 20 -5.16 10.00 -3.03
C PRO A 20 -6.32 8.97 -3.03
N VAL A 21 -6.69 8.47 -1.84
CA VAL A 21 -7.85 7.60 -1.65
C VAL A 21 -8.72 8.11 -0.50
N CYS A 22 -10.03 8.17 -0.74
CA CYS A 22 -11.02 8.57 0.25
C CYS A 22 -12.11 7.51 0.32
N ILE A 23 -12.54 7.17 1.54
CA ILE A 23 -13.63 6.23 1.78
C ILE A 23 -14.72 6.98 2.53
N ASP A 24 -15.91 6.98 1.96
CA ASP A 24 -17.10 7.57 2.57
C ASP A 24 -17.31 7.03 3.99
N ALA A 25 -17.76 7.89 4.90
CA ALA A 25 -17.97 7.53 6.29
C ALA A 25 -18.95 6.35 6.45
N ALA A 26 -20.01 6.31 5.65
CA ALA A 26 -20.98 5.22 5.65
C ALA A 26 -20.34 3.89 5.21
N CYS A 27 -19.30 3.92 4.38
CA CYS A 27 -18.61 2.73 3.87
C CYS A 27 -17.48 2.21 4.77
N ARG A 28 -17.16 2.88 5.89
CA ARG A 28 -16.09 2.47 6.81
C ARG A 28 -16.46 1.17 7.52
N GLY A 29 -15.45 0.33 7.81
CA GLY A 29 -15.65 -0.97 8.47
C GLY A 29 -16.24 -2.06 7.57
N GLN A 30 -16.80 -1.73 6.40
CA GLN A 30 -17.43 -2.71 5.51
C GLN A 30 -16.45 -3.45 4.59
N GLY A 31 -15.14 -3.23 4.74
CA GLY A 31 -14.10 -3.84 3.90
C GLY A 31 -13.98 -3.24 2.49
N VAL A 32 -14.60 -2.08 2.23
CA VAL A 32 -14.51 -1.38 0.93
C VAL A 32 -13.06 -1.03 0.58
N PHE A 33 -12.29 -0.56 1.56
CA PHE A 33 -10.92 -0.12 1.35
C PHE A 33 -10.00 -1.26 0.83
N PRO A 34 -9.89 -2.44 1.49
CA PRO A 34 -9.12 -3.55 0.92
C PRO A 34 -9.63 -4.02 -0.45
N ARG A 35 -10.95 -4.05 -0.68
CA ARG A 35 -11.51 -4.48 -1.98
C ARG A 35 -11.17 -3.51 -3.11
N LEU A 36 -11.20 -2.21 -2.84
CA LEU A 36 -10.77 -1.19 -3.79
C LEU A 36 -9.30 -1.38 -4.18
N PHE A 37 -8.44 -1.61 -3.18
CA PHE A 37 -7.01 -1.86 -3.44
C PHE A 37 -6.77 -3.16 -4.18
N GLU A 38 -7.49 -4.24 -3.85
CA GLU A 38 -7.35 -5.50 -4.56
C GLU A 38 -7.78 -5.37 -6.03
N THR A 39 -8.83 -4.60 -6.30
CA THR A 39 -9.28 -4.30 -7.67
C THR A 39 -8.20 -3.55 -8.44
N MET A 40 -7.61 -2.51 -7.84
CA MET A 40 -6.46 -1.80 -8.42
C MET A 40 -5.27 -2.74 -8.64
N ARG A 41 -4.95 -3.59 -7.66
CA ARG A 41 -3.84 -4.53 -7.75
C ARG A 41 -3.98 -5.46 -8.94
N LEU A 42 -5.14 -6.10 -9.09
CA LEU A 42 -5.42 -7.02 -10.18
C LEU A 42 -5.32 -6.35 -11.56
N GLY A 43 -5.70 -5.06 -11.66
CA GLY A 43 -5.57 -4.29 -12.89
C GLY A 43 -4.14 -3.87 -13.24
N MET A 44 -3.24 -3.79 -12.26
CA MET A 44 -1.91 -3.18 -12.43
C MET A 44 -0.76 -4.19 -12.28
N CYS A 45 -0.96 -5.30 -11.56
CA CYS A 45 0.11 -6.23 -11.18
C CYS A 45 0.78 -6.93 -12.36
N ALA A 46 0.10 -7.07 -13.50
CA ALA A 46 0.68 -7.63 -14.71
C ALA A 46 1.79 -6.75 -15.31
N ARG A 47 1.74 -5.44 -15.07
CA ARG A 47 2.70 -4.47 -15.61
C ARG A 47 3.70 -3.98 -14.55
N TYR A 48 3.22 -3.80 -13.32
CA TYR A 48 4.00 -3.20 -12.25
C TYR A 48 4.06 -4.15 -11.05
N PRO A 49 5.23 -4.72 -10.74
CA PRO A 49 5.39 -5.56 -9.54
C PRO A 49 5.36 -4.76 -8.22
N ILE A 50 5.53 -3.43 -8.26
CA ILE A 50 5.62 -2.60 -7.06
C ILE A 50 4.60 -1.45 -7.13
N GLY A 51 3.73 -1.34 -6.14
CA GLY A 51 2.95 -0.12 -5.90
C GLY A 51 3.66 0.76 -4.87
N VAL A 52 3.68 2.07 -5.08
CA VAL A 52 4.22 3.03 -4.09
C VAL A 52 3.22 4.11 -3.72
N THR A 53 3.36 4.63 -2.51
CA THR A 53 2.58 5.76 -2.01
C THR A 53 3.37 6.56 -0.98
N PHE A 54 2.82 7.69 -0.56
CA PHE A 54 3.32 8.39 0.62
C PHE A 54 2.18 8.85 1.52
N ILE A 55 2.45 8.92 2.82
CA ILE A 55 1.47 9.29 3.84
C ILE A 55 2.09 10.34 4.75
N ASN A 56 1.38 11.45 4.95
CA ASN A 56 1.79 12.45 5.93
C ASN A 56 1.81 11.81 7.33
N ARG A 57 2.91 11.95 8.07
CA ARG A 57 3.06 11.36 9.41
C ARG A 57 2.03 11.89 10.41
N LEU A 58 1.45 13.06 10.15
CA LEU A 58 0.34 13.63 10.93
C LEU A 58 -1.01 12.96 10.66
N ASN A 59 -1.09 11.98 9.73
CA ASN A 59 -2.30 11.22 9.43
C ASN A 59 -2.16 9.75 9.89
N PRO A 60 -2.23 9.48 11.21
CA PRO A 60 -2.06 8.12 11.75
C PRO A 60 -3.18 7.16 11.29
N HIS A 61 -4.37 7.67 10.96
CA HIS A 61 -5.45 6.85 10.43
C HIS A 61 -5.08 6.26 9.06
N SER A 62 -4.58 7.09 8.15
CA SER A 62 -4.08 6.63 6.85
C SER A 62 -2.91 5.68 7.04
N TYR A 63 -1.93 6.03 7.89
CA TYR A 63 -0.79 5.17 8.16
C TYR A 63 -1.21 3.75 8.61
N HIS A 64 -2.10 3.65 9.59
CA HIS A 64 -2.60 2.37 10.07
C HIS A 64 -3.44 1.61 9.01
N ALA A 65 -4.23 2.31 8.20
CA ALA A 65 -4.99 1.66 7.14
C ALA A 65 -4.05 0.96 6.14
N HIS A 66 -2.99 1.64 5.71
CA HIS A 66 -2.07 1.10 4.71
C HIS A 66 -1.11 0.04 5.27
N THR A 67 -0.59 0.23 6.48
CA THR A 67 0.33 -0.73 7.11
C THR A 67 -0.41 -1.94 7.68
N LYS A 68 -1.45 -1.73 8.51
CA LYS A 68 -2.11 -2.81 9.25
C LYS A 68 -3.17 -3.55 8.45
N LYS A 69 -3.88 -2.88 7.53
CA LYS A 69 -4.96 -3.53 6.75
C LYS A 69 -4.51 -4.04 5.40
N LEU A 70 -3.55 -3.36 4.74
CA LEU A 70 -3.06 -3.75 3.42
C LEU A 70 -1.66 -4.38 3.45
N GLY A 71 -0.97 -4.35 4.60
CA GLY A 71 0.37 -4.94 4.72
C GLY A 71 1.47 -4.16 4.00
N MET A 72 1.27 -2.86 3.73
CA MET A 72 2.30 -2.03 3.11
C MET A 72 3.49 -1.82 4.05
N THR A 73 4.68 -1.72 3.46
CA THR A 73 5.94 -1.56 4.18
C THR A 73 6.44 -0.12 4.03
N VAL A 74 6.87 0.51 5.13
CA VAL A 74 7.59 1.78 5.09
C VAL A 74 8.98 1.53 4.52
N ILE A 75 9.32 2.24 3.45
CA ILE A 75 10.59 2.09 2.72
C ILE A 75 11.44 3.36 2.74
N ASP A 76 10.86 4.49 3.15
CA ASP A 76 11.54 5.79 3.18
C ASP A 76 10.85 6.74 4.16
N GLU A 77 11.58 7.77 4.60
CA GLU A 77 11.07 8.91 5.35
C GLU A 77 11.63 10.19 4.74
N PHE A 78 10.75 11.14 4.41
CA PHE A 78 11.14 12.39 3.78
C PHE A 78 10.30 13.58 4.26
N GLU A 79 10.83 14.78 4.05
CA GLU A 79 10.13 16.02 4.35
C GLU A 79 9.86 16.81 3.06
N PHE A 80 8.67 17.41 2.98
CA PHE A 80 8.30 18.27 1.87
C PHE A 80 7.32 19.34 2.36
N ASN A 81 7.57 20.60 2.05
CA ASN A 81 6.79 21.75 2.53
C ASN A 81 6.58 21.72 4.06
N ASP A 82 7.67 21.55 4.82
CA ASP A 82 7.67 21.49 6.29
C ASP A 82 6.73 20.43 6.88
N ARG A 83 6.44 19.39 6.10
CA ARG A 83 5.61 18.26 6.52
C ARG A 83 6.40 16.97 6.37
N PRO A 84 6.40 16.11 7.40
CA PRO A 84 7.09 14.84 7.33
C PRO A 84 6.17 13.75 6.75
N TYR A 85 6.73 12.85 5.95
CA TYR A 85 6.03 11.79 5.23
C TYR A 85 6.72 10.44 5.40
N TYR A 86 5.91 9.38 5.41
CA TYR A 86 6.37 8.02 5.13
C TYR A 86 6.26 7.76 3.63
N GLY A 87 7.30 7.21 3.02
CA GLY A 87 7.22 6.50 1.74
C GLY A 87 6.89 5.03 1.98
N LEU A 88 5.89 4.49 1.30
CA LEU A 88 5.47 3.09 1.46
C LEU A 88 5.51 2.35 0.14
N ALA A 89 5.84 1.06 0.20
CA ALA A 89 5.74 0.12 -0.91
C ALA A 89 4.76 -1.00 -0.62
N PHE A 90 4.19 -1.51 -1.70
CA PHE A 90 3.23 -2.59 -1.74
C PHE A 90 3.68 -3.64 -2.77
N ASP A 91 3.83 -4.89 -2.32
CA ASP A 91 4.15 -6.05 -3.17
C ASP A 91 2.90 -6.47 -3.95
N MET A 92 2.89 -6.19 -5.25
CA MET A 92 1.74 -6.42 -6.12
C MET A 92 1.46 -7.90 -6.39
N ALA A 93 2.41 -8.79 -6.05
CA ALA A 93 2.22 -10.24 -6.13
C ALA A 93 1.33 -10.80 -5.01
N ARG A 94 1.12 -10.04 -3.93
CA ARG A 94 0.35 -10.49 -2.76
C ARG A 94 -1.02 -9.84 -2.72
N SER A 95 -2.06 -10.64 -2.51
CA SER A 95 -3.40 -10.11 -2.28
C SER A 95 -3.45 -9.30 -1.00
N VAL A 96 -4.22 -8.21 -1.00
CA VAL A 96 -4.46 -7.37 0.19
C VAL A 96 -5.72 -7.76 0.97
N LEU A 97 -6.47 -8.75 0.46
CA LEU A 97 -7.65 -9.23 1.17
C LEU A 97 -7.21 -10.11 2.34
N PRO A 98 -7.86 -9.99 3.52
CA PRO A 98 -7.58 -10.90 4.61
C PRO A 98 -7.88 -12.34 4.15
N ASN A 99 -6.99 -13.27 4.49
CA ASN A 99 -7.27 -14.69 4.32
C ASN A 99 -8.61 -14.98 5.01
N LYS A 100 -9.54 -15.63 4.30
CA LYS A 100 -10.77 -16.12 4.94
C LYS A 100 -10.32 -17.05 6.06
N VAL A 101 -10.55 -16.65 7.32
CA VAL A 101 -10.57 -17.61 8.41
C VAL A 101 -11.79 -18.48 8.09
N SER A 102 -11.55 -19.69 7.60
CA SER A 102 -12.59 -20.70 7.53
C SER A 102 -13.24 -20.81 8.92
N PRO A 103 -14.58 -20.83 9.02
CA PRO A 103 -15.26 -20.92 10.31
C PRO A 103 -14.85 -22.18 11.08
#